data_AF-A0A417Z7N4-F1
#
_entry.id   AF-A0A417Z7N4-F1
#
_cell.length_a   1.000
_cell.length_b   1.000
_cell.length_c   1.000
_cell.angle_alpha   90.00
_cell.angle_beta   90.00
_cell.angle_gamma   90.00
#
_symmetry.space_group_name_H-M   'P 1'
#
loop_
_entity.id
_entity.type
_entity.pdbx_description
1 polymer ?
#
loop_
_entity_poly.entity_id
_entity_poly.type
_entity_poly.pdbx_seq_one_letter_code
_entity_poly.pdbx_strand_id
1 'polypeptide(L)' 'MTKRVKAGVKLNVRTAPSTTASLVGKLAAGTAVTGTLSGGWMKITTGTYVGRFVSATYLV' A
#
# COMPACT_ATOMS: atom_id res chain seq x y z
N MET A 1 6.44 -2.48 -9.99
CA MET A 1 6.77 -3.75 -9.31
C MET A 1 5.55 -4.27 -8.56
N THR A 2 5.43 -5.58 -8.36
CA THR A 2 4.33 -6.19 -7.59
C THR A 2 4.86 -6.76 -6.30
N LYS A 3 4.22 -6.44 -5.17
CA LYS A 3 4.49 -7.02 -3.84
C LYS A 3 3.19 -7.48 -3.20
N ARG A 4 3.27 -8.29 -2.15
CA ARG A 4 2.09 -8.74 -1.41
C ARG A 4 2.07 -8.15 -0.02
N VAL A 5 0.87 -7.91 0.52
CA VAL A 5 0.72 -7.54 1.93
C VAL A 5 1.19 -8.71 2.79
N LYS A 6 2.06 -8.42 3.78
CA LYS A 6 2.57 -9.39 4.74
C LYS A 6 1.42 -10.19 5.37
N ALA A 7 1.64 -11.48 5.58
CA ALA A 7 0.64 -12.34 6.22
C ALA A 7 0.30 -11.82 7.63
N GLY A 8 -0.98 -11.89 8.01
CA GLY A 8 -1.44 -11.50 9.34
C GLY A 8 -1.56 -10.00 9.62
N VAL A 9 -1.25 -9.11 8.66
CA VAL A 9 -1.46 -7.66 8.82
C VAL A 9 -2.51 -7.12 7.85
N LYS A 10 -3.31 -6.15 8.32
CA LYS A 10 -4.20 -5.35 7.48
C LYS A 10 -3.49 -4.06 7.12
N LEU A 11 -3.20 -3.87 5.83
CA LEU A 11 -2.42 -2.72 5.36
C LEU A 11 -3.34 -1.55 5.03
N ASN A 12 -3.10 -0.41 5.67
CA ASN A 12 -3.90 0.79 5.45
C ASN A 12 -3.46 1.49 4.14
N VAL A 13 -4.44 1.82 3.31
CA VAL A 13 -4.25 2.62 2.10
C VAL A 13 -4.52 4.08 2.44
N ARG A 14 -3.57 4.96 2.11
CA ARG A 14 -3.60 6.38 2.45
C ARG A 14 -3.58 7.28 1.21
N THR A 15 -4.06 8.50 1.36
CA THR A 15 -4.07 9.53 0.30
C THR A 15 -2.67 10.02 -0.09
N ALA A 16 -1.72 10.01 0.85
CA ALA A 16 -0.35 10.50 0.67
C ALA A 16 0.65 9.58 1.40
N PRO A 17 1.95 9.62 1.06
CA PRO A 17 3.01 8.82 1.69
C PRO A 17 3.38 9.35 3.09
N SER A 18 2.39 9.42 3.98
CA SER A 18 2.55 9.90 5.35
C SER A 18 1.67 9.10 6.31
N THR A 19 2.13 8.91 7.55
CA THR A 19 1.36 8.28 8.64
C THR A 19 0.21 9.16 9.14
N THR A 20 0.27 10.47 8.90
CA THR A 20 -0.80 11.43 9.24
C THR A 20 -1.82 11.63 8.12
N ALA A 21 -1.56 11.09 6.92
CA ALA A 21 -2.48 11.18 5.80
C ALA A 21 -3.75 10.35 6.03
N SER A 22 -4.88 10.83 5.50
CA SER A 22 -6.18 10.19 5.62
C SER A 22 -6.18 8.76 5.05
N LEU A 23 -6.84 7.84 5.76
CA LEU A 23 -7.11 6.50 5.27
C LEU A 23 -8.24 6.55 4.24
N VAL A 24 -8.02 5.89 3.10
CA VAL A 24 -9.04 5.70 2.06
C VAL A 24 -9.50 4.25 1.98
N GLY A 25 -8.79 3.32 2.62
CA GLY A 25 -9.11 1.91 2.54
C GLY A 25 -8.13 1.05 3.32
N LYS A 26 -8.35 -0.26 3.25
CA LYS A 26 -7.52 -1.28 3.87
C LYS A 26 -7.39 -2.47 2.93
N LEU A 27 -6.20 -3.03 2.86
CA LEU A 27 -5.91 -4.26 2.12
C LEU A 27 -5.75 -5.40 3.11
N ALA A 28 -6.27 -6.57 2.72
CA ALA A 28 -6.10 -7.79 3.49
C ALA A 28 -4.67 -8.33 3.34
N ALA A 29 -4.29 -9.19 4.28
CA ALA A 29 -3.06 -9.97 4.17
C ALA A 29 -3.04 -10.78 2.86
N GLY A 30 -1.89 -10.87 2.21
CA GLY A 30 -1.72 -11.59 0.94
C GLY A 30 -2.24 -10.85 -0.31
N THR A 31 -2.92 -9.71 -0.17
CA THR A 31 -3.35 -8.92 -1.33
C THR A 31 -2.13 -8.47 -2.15
N ALA A 32 -2.17 -8.70 -3.46
CA ALA A 32 -1.15 -8.23 -4.38
C ALA A 32 -1.33 -6.73 -4.65
N VAL A 33 -0.24 -5.98 -4.50
CA VAL A 33 -0.17 -4.54 -4.73
C VAL A 33 0.89 -4.30 -5.79
N THR A 34 0.49 -3.67 -6.89
CA THR A 34 1.41 -3.29 -7.96
C THR A 34 1.58 -1.78 -7.96
N GLY A 35 2.82 -1.35 -8.00
CA GLY A 35 3.16 0.05 -7.85
C GLY A 35 4.64 0.35 -7.97
N THR A 36 4.99 1.59 -7.65
CA THR A 36 6.37 2.07 -7.59
C THR A 36 6.74 2.31 -6.13
N LEU A 37 7.88 1.77 -5.70
CA LEU A 37 8.42 2.03 -4.38
C LEU A 37 9.21 3.34 -4.38
N SER A 38 8.94 4.21 -3.41
CA SER A 38 9.74 5.40 -3.18
C SER A 38 9.67 5.80 -1.70
N GLY A 39 10.82 6.04 -1.07
CA GLY A 39 10.88 6.56 0.30
C GLY A 39 10.15 5.72 1.35
N GLY A 40 10.15 4.38 1.23
CA GLY A 40 9.46 3.48 2.17
C GLY A 40 7.94 3.36 1.96
N TRP A 41 7.40 4.01 0.91
CA TRP A 41 6.00 3.89 0.52
C TRP A 41 5.90 3.30 -0.89
N MET A 42 4.89 2.47 -1.10
CA MET A 42 4.51 2.03 -2.43
C MET A 42 3.35 2.88 -2.93
N LYS A 43 3.57 3.58 -4.05
CA LYS A 43 2.51 4.25 -4.81
C LYS A 43 1.85 3.22 -5.71
N ILE A 44 0.57 2.94 -5.46
CA ILE A 44 -0.22 1.98 -6.22
C ILE A 44 -0.48 2.54 -7.62
N THR A 45 -0.19 1.75 -8.65
CA THR A 45 -0.37 2.16 -10.06
C THR A 45 -1.43 1.36 -10.79
N THR A 46 -2.06 0.37 -10.14
CA THR A 46 -3.08 -0.50 -10.74
C THR A 46 -4.20 -0.81 -9.73
N GLY A 47 -5.40 -1.15 -10.23
CA GLY A 47 -6.53 -1.60 -9.41
C GLY A 47 -7.38 -0.46 -8.82
N THR A 48 -8.10 -0.73 -7.74
CA THR A 48 -9.08 0.22 -7.16
C THR A 48 -8.43 1.43 -6.47
N TYR A 49 -7.19 1.30 -6.02
CA TYR A 49 -6.49 2.33 -5.24
C TYR A 49 -5.37 3.04 -6.02
N VAL A 50 -5.50 3.15 -7.35
CA VAL A 50 -4.53 3.84 -8.20
C VAL A 50 -4.26 5.27 -7.68
N GLY A 51 -2.98 5.63 -7.61
CA GLY A 51 -2.54 6.93 -7.10
C GLY A 51 -2.55 7.06 -5.58
N ARG A 52 -2.86 5.99 -4.84
CA ARG A 52 -2.77 5.94 -3.37
C ARG A 52 -1.47 5.32 -2.89
N PHE A 53 -1.22 5.44 -1.60
CA PHE A 53 0.03 5.02 -0.98
C PHE A 53 -0.20 4.01 0.13
N VAL A 54 0.66 3.00 0.18
CA VAL A 54 0.73 2.03 1.28
C VAL A 54 2.16 1.94 1.79
N SER A 55 2.34 1.68 3.08
CA SER A 55 3.67 1.54 3.65
C SER A 55 4.31 0.24 3.16
N ALA A 56 5.50 0.35 2.58
CA ALA A 56 6.22 -0.77 2.01
C ALA A 56 6.84 -1.70 3.06
N THR A 57 6.96 -1.24 4.31
CA THR A 57 7.38 -2.06 5.46
C THR A 57 6.49 -3.28 5.66
N TYR A 58 5.23 -3.19 5.24
CA TYR A 58 4.24 -4.27 5.34
C TYR A 58 4.07 -5.03 4.02
N LEU A 59 4.93 -4.79 3.04
CA LEU A 59 4.92 -5.48 1.76
C LEU A 59 6.11 -6.45 1.68
N VAL A 60 5.82 -7.71 1.37
CA VAL A 60 6.80 -8.77 1.12
C VAL A 60 6.93 -8.99 -0.38
#